data_AF-A0A530R2A4-F1
#
_entry.id   AF-A0A530R2A4-F1
#
_cell.length_a   1.000
_cell.length_b   1.000
_cell.length_c   1.000
_cell.angle_alpha   90.00
_cell.angle_beta   90.00
_cell.angle_gamma   90.00
#
_symmetry.space_group_name_H-M   'P 1'
#
loop_
_entity.id
_entity.type
_entity.pdbx_description
1 polymer ?
#
loop_
_entity_poly.entity_id
_entity_poly.type
_entity_poly.pdbx_seq_one_letter_code
_entity_poly.pdbx_strand_id
1 'polypeptide(L)'
;YRVKAGNFESDWLPFTSARAGNTRTYDSLDVDEQVVMVSPSGDPSQAIIVGSIATQAKQAADKGNIHRTVYPDGTVVEYDDEAKAYKMDVAEGGSFALNIGGGVSIKATGGDIKIKAPGAFDIESAELKHNGKNISESHKHTGVEPGGGITGPVA
;
A
#
# COMPACT_ATOMS: atom_id res chain seq x y z
N TYR A 1 23.53 3.37 -10.63
CA TYR A 1 23.61 4.81 -10.28
C TYR A 1 25.06 5.26 -10.28
N ARG A 2 25.34 6.55 -10.37
CA ARG A 2 26.68 7.11 -10.13
C ARG A 2 26.71 7.75 -8.74
N VAL A 3 27.82 7.60 -8.01
CA VAL A 3 27.97 8.11 -6.64
C VAL A 3 29.05 9.19 -6.62
N LYS A 4 28.74 10.32 -5.99
CA LYS A 4 29.69 11.40 -5.73
C LYS A 4 30.17 11.33 -4.27
N ALA A 5 31.48 11.30 -4.07
CA ALA A 5 32.10 11.34 -2.75
C ALA A 5 33.21 12.40 -2.72
N GLY A 6 32.90 13.59 -2.22
CA GLY A 6 33.81 14.74 -2.30
C GLY A 6 34.08 15.12 -3.76
N ASN A 7 35.35 15.04 -4.17
CA ASN A 7 35.79 15.31 -5.55
C ASN A 7 35.79 14.07 -6.45
N PHE A 8 35.47 12.89 -5.90
CA PHE A 8 35.36 11.65 -6.66
C PHE A 8 33.93 11.47 -7.19
N GLU A 9 33.82 10.99 -8.43
CA GLU A 9 32.57 10.54 -9.03
C GLU A 9 32.80 9.16 -9.64
N SER A 10 31.96 8.18 -9.28
CA SER A 10 32.10 6.82 -9.79
C SER A 10 31.63 6.70 -11.25
N ASP A 11 31.97 5.57 -11.89
CA ASP A 11 31.21 5.09 -13.04
C ASP A 11 29.85 4.52 -12.59
N TRP A 12 29.07 3.94 -13.49
CA TRP A 12 27.81 3.29 -13.20
C TRP A 12 27.99 2.07 -12.31
N LEU A 13 27.45 2.15 -11.10
CA LEU A 13 27.47 1.08 -10.12
C LEU A 13 26.10 0.40 -10.02
N PRO A 14 26.07 -0.93 -9.80
CA PRO A 14 24.86 -1.62 -9.35
C PRO A 14 24.53 -1.24 -7.89
N PHE A 15 23.29 -1.53 -7.48
CA PHE A 15 22.82 -1.35 -6.11
C PHE A 15 22.18 -2.63 -5.58
N THR A 16 22.24 -2.83 -4.27
CA THR A 16 21.60 -3.95 -3.59
C THR A 16 20.08 -3.76 -3.53
N SER A 17 19.36 -4.87 -3.53
CA SER A 17 17.95 -4.95 -3.16
C SER A 17 17.82 -5.98 -2.04
N ALA A 18 16.73 -5.93 -1.27
CA ALA A 18 16.49 -6.91 -0.22
C ALA A 18 16.49 -8.34 -0.77
N ARG A 19 15.95 -8.56 -1.99
CA ARG A 19 15.94 -9.85 -2.70
C ARG A 19 16.14 -9.62 -4.20
N ALA A 20 17.01 -10.42 -4.84
CA ALA A 20 17.31 -10.35 -6.28
C ALA A 20 17.33 -11.73 -6.98
N GLY A 21 16.51 -12.68 -6.51
CA GLY A 21 16.38 -14.01 -7.13
C GLY A 21 15.07 -14.15 -7.92
N ASN A 22 14.48 -15.35 -7.90
CA ASN A 22 13.12 -15.57 -8.46
C ASN A 22 12.08 -14.66 -7.78
N THR A 23 12.24 -14.44 -6.47
CA THR A 23 11.61 -13.34 -5.75
C THR A 23 12.55 -12.14 -5.78
N ARG A 24 12.02 -10.98 -6.19
CA ARG A 24 12.75 -9.73 -6.37
C ARG A 24 11.99 -8.56 -5.79
N THR A 25 12.70 -7.61 -5.19
CA THR A 25 12.16 -6.34 -4.69
C THR A 25 12.83 -5.20 -5.44
N TYR A 26 12.09 -4.11 -5.67
CA TYR A 26 12.62 -2.94 -6.37
C TYR A 26 12.08 -1.67 -5.74
N ASP A 27 12.97 -0.96 -5.09
CA ASP A 27 12.75 0.35 -4.50
C ASP A 27 13.94 1.19 -4.98
N SER A 28 13.69 2.08 -5.95
CA SER A 28 14.74 2.86 -6.60
C SER A 28 15.37 3.88 -5.65
N LEU A 29 16.59 4.32 -5.98
CA LEU A 29 17.25 5.42 -5.29
C LEU A 29 16.92 6.75 -5.97
N ASP A 30 16.77 7.80 -5.17
CA ASP A 30 16.60 9.16 -5.67
C ASP A 30 17.96 9.83 -5.96
N VAL A 31 17.92 10.85 -6.82
CA VAL A 31 19.07 11.76 -6.97
C VAL A 31 19.30 12.48 -5.64
N ASP A 32 20.56 12.66 -5.27
CA ASP A 32 21.01 13.26 -4.00
C ASP A 32 20.68 12.45 -2.73
N GLU A 33 20.24 11.19 -2.88
CA GLU A 33 20.11 10.26 -1.75
C GLU A 33 21.49 9.86 -1.20
N GLN A 34 21.67 9.95 0.12
CA GLN A 34 22.92 9.54 0.76
C GLN A 34 23.01 8.02 0.85
N VAL A 35 24.09 7.45 0.31
CA VAL A 35 24.29 6.00 0.22
C VAL A 35 25.66 5.56 0.73
N VAL A 36 25.78 4.25 1.00
CA VAL A 36 27.06 3.57 1.26
C VAL A 36 27.46 2.78 0.02
N MET A 37 28.69 2.98 -0.45
CA MET A 37 29.32 2.12 -1.46
C MET A 37 30.43 1.27 -0.84
N VAL A 38 30.55 0.03 -1.29
CA VAL A 38 31.63 -0.88 -0.91
C VAL A 38 32.39 -1.27 -2.17
N SER A 39 33.71 -1.14 -2.13
CA SER A 39 34.62 -1.44 -3.23
C SER A 39 35.31 -2.78 -2.98
N PRO A 40 34.87 -3.89 -3.61
CA PRO A 40 35.57 -5.16 -3.51
C PRO A 40 37.05 -4.99 -3.89
N SER A 41 37.95 -5.57 -3.09
CA SER A 41 39.40 -5.48 -3.31
C SER A 41 39.98 -4.05 -3.36
N GLY A 42 39.23 -3.05 -2.89
CA GLY A 42 39.66 -1.65 -2.88
C GLY A 42 39.57 -0.93 -4.23
N ASP A 43 38.92 -1.51 -5.24
CA ASP A 43 38.73 -0.88 -6.55
C ASP A 43 37.35 -0.18 -6.65
N PRO A 44 37.28 1.17 -6.65
CA PRO A 44 36.01 1.90 -6.75
C PRO A 44 35.28 1.71 -8.08
N SER A 45 35.95 1.26 -9.14
CA SER A 45 35.30 0.98 -10.43
C SER A 45 34.38 -0.26 -10.38
N GLN A 46 34.60 -1.14 -9.41
CA GLN A 46 33.79 -2.34 -9.16
C GLN A 46 32.89 -2.20 -7.94
N ALA A 47 32.72 -0.98 -7.42
CA ALA A 47 31.94 -0.75 -6.22
C ALA A 47 30.46 -1.10 -6.41
N ILE A 48 29.81 -1.40 -5.29
CA ILE A 48 28.37 -1.69 -5.23
C ILE A 48 27.76 -0.77 -4.18
N ILE A 49 26.61 -0.20 -4.47
CA ILE A 49 25.82 0.54 -3.49
C ILE A 49 25.11 -0.49 -2.59
N VAL A 50 25.39 -0.49 -1.28
CA VAL A 50 24.91 -1.53 -0.35
C VAL A 50 23.76 -1.10 0.55
N GLY A 51 23.44 0.20 0.58
CA GLY A 51 22.31 0.72 1.32
C GLY A 51 22.28 2.24 1.38
N SER A 52 21.21 2.76 1.94
CA SER A 52 20.95 4.19 2.10
C SER A 52 21.12 4.60 3.57
N ILE A 53 21.57 5.84 3.77
CA ILE A 53 21.66 6.46 5.10
C ILE A 53 20.62 7.57 5.15
N ALA A 54 19.68 7.46 6.07
CA ALA A 54 18.70 8.51 6.30
C ALA A 54 19.39 9.78 6.81
N THR A 55 19.02 10.92 6.24
CA THR A 55 19.41 12.24 6.76
C THR A 55 18.33 12.75 7.73
N GLN A 56 18.66 13.76 8.54
CA GLN A 56 17.68 14.43 9.40
C GLN A 56 16.44 14.91 8.63
N ALA A 57 16.61 15.31 7.37
CA ALA A 57 15.52 15.81 6.53
C ALA A 57 14.69 14.69 5.85
N LYS A 58 15.19 13.45 5.81
CA LYS A 58 14.61 12.33 5.04
C LYS A 58 14.37 11.06 5.87
N GLN A 59 14.60 11.10 7.17
CA GLN A 59 14.25 10.00 8.07
C GLN A 59 12.73 9.79 8.13
N ALA A 60 12.28 8.54 8.03
CA ALA A 60 10.86 8.20 8.08
C ALA A 60 10.29 8.26 9.51
N ALA A 61 11.12 8.04 10.52
CA ALA A 61 10.74 8.11 11.94
C ALA A 61 11.99 8.38 12.79
N ASP A 62 11.79 8.91 14.00
CA ASP A 62 12.89 9.15 14.94
C ASP A 62 13.22 7.91 15.78
N LYS A 63 12.21 7.34 16.45
CA LYS A 63 12.26 6.14 17.30
C LYS A 63 10.85 5.56 17.43
N GLY A 64 10.73 4.29 17.78
CA GLY A 64 9.46 3.73 18.24
C GLY A 64 9.22 2.29 17.83
N ASN A 65 7.97 1.93 18.00
CA ASN A 65 7.26 0.66 17.79
C ASN A 65 6.64 0.57 16.38
N ILE A 66 7.21 1.30 15.41
CA ILE A 66 6.64 1.45 14.07
C ILE A 66 7.55 0.96 12.95
N HIS A 67 6.95 0.36 11.93
CA HIS A 67 7.54 0.13 10.63
C HIS A 67 6.84 1.05 9.62
N ARG A 68 7.58 1.95 8.96
CA ARG A 68 7.00 3.02 8.13
C ARG A 68 7.72 3.21 6.81
N THR A 69 6.95 3.42 5.74
CA THR A 69 7.41 3.88 4.43
C THR A 69 6.67 5.17 4.08
N VAL A 70 7.42 6.21 3.68
CA VAL A 70 6.89 7.52 3.26
C VAL A 70 7.26 7.74 1.80
N TYR A 71 6.26 7.98 0.96
CA TYR A 71 6.45 8.21 -0.48
C TYR A 71 6.52 9.72 -0.78
N PRO A 72 7.16 10.14 -1.90
CA PRO A 72 7.33 11.55 -2.23
C PRO A 72 6.04 12.35 -2.44
N ASP A 73 4.93 11.66 -2.74
CA ASP A 73 3.59 12.25 -2.87
C ASP A 73 2.88 12.48 -1.51
N GLY A 74 3.51 12.04 -0.41
CA GLY A 74 2.94 12.08 0.93
C GLY A 74 2.17 10.82 1.32
N THR A 75 2.09 9.80 0.46
CA THR A 75 1.50 8.51 0.82
C THR A 75 2.33 7.86 1.94
N VAL A 76 1.67 7.21 2.89
CA VAL A 76 2.32 6.52 4.01
C VAL A 76 1.77 5.10 4.14
N VAL A 77 2.68 4.13 4.31
CA VAL A 77 2.35 2.76 4.73
C VAL A 77 3.04 2.52 6.07
N GLU A 78 2.29 2.12 7.09
CA GLU A 78 2.83 2.00 8.44
C GLU A 78 2.15 0.88 9.24
N TYR A 79 2.95 0.19 10.05
CA TYR A 79 2.48 -0.71 11.10
C TYR A 79 3.00 -0.22 12.46
N ASP A 80 2.12 -0.14 13.45
CA ASP A 80 2.42 0.21 14.84
C ASP A 80 2.07 -0.98 15.74
N ASP A 81 3.05 -1.53 16.47
CA ASP A 81 2.89 -2.72 17.31
C ASP A 81 2.23 -2.47 18.68
N GLU A 82 2.23 -1.23 19.16
CA GLU A 82 1.66 -0.84 20.46
C GLU A 82 0.16 -0.58 20.31
N ALA A 83 -0.20 0.19 19.27
CA ALA A 83 -1.57 0.42 18.84
C ALA A 83 -2.17 -0.79 18.12
N LYS A 84 -1.34 -1.74 17.68
CA LYS A 84 -1.72 -2.93 16.90
C LYS A 84 -2.47 -2.54 15.62
N ALA A 85 -1.98 -1.53 14.94
CA ALA A 85 -2.65 -0.89 13.82
C ALA A 85 -1.78 -0.92 12.56
N TYR A 86 -2.39 -1.28 11.42
CA TYR A 86 -1.79 -1.15 10.10
C TYR A 86 -2.56 -0.08 9.33
N LYS A 87 -1.86 0.90 8.75
CA LYS A 87 -2.46 1.97 7.95
C LYS A 87 -1.78 2.13 6.60
N MET A 88 -2.60 2.48 5.62
CA MET A 88 -2.17 2.93 4.30
C MET A 88 -2.92 4.23 4.00
N ASP A 89 -2.24 5.35 4.20
CA ASP A 89 -2.76 6.68 3.94
C ASP A 89 -2.31 7.11 2.54
N VAL A 90 -3.17 6.91 1.54
CA VAL A 90 -2.90 7.29 0.15
C VAL A 90 -3.12 8.81 -0.01
N ALA A 91 -2.15 9.51 -0.60
CA ALA A 91 -2.23 10.96 -0.82
C ALA A 91 -3.43 11.37 -1.70
N GLU A 92 -3.84 12.64 -1.58
CA GLU A 92 -4.95 13.20 -2.37
C GLU A 92 -4.76 12.98 -3.88
N GLY A 93 -5.83 12.59 -4.56
CA GLY A 93 -5.79 12.24 -5.98
C GLY A 93 -5.25 10.83 -6.27
N GLY A 94 -4.83 10.09 -5.25
CA GLY A 94 -4.36 8.71 -5.37
C GLY A 94 -5.47 7.68 -5.57
N SER A 95 -5.06 6.42 -5.71
CA SER A 95 -5.96 5.27 -5.86
C SER A 95 -5.40 4.03 -5.17
N PHE A 96 -6.31 3.12 -4.78
CA PHE A 96 -5.97 1.81 -4.24
C PHE A 96 -6.59 0.71 -5.11
N ALA A 97 -5.86 -0.38 -5.34
CA ALA A 97 -6.37 -1.51 -6.09
C ALA A 97 -5.80 -2.84 -5.58
N LEU A 98 -6.68 -3.74 -5.14
CA LEU A 98 -6.43 -5.16 -4.98
C LEU A 98 -7.04 -5.90 -6.17
N ASN A 99 -6.23 -6.65 -6.91
CA ASN A 99 -6.68 -7.42 -8.07
C ASN A 99 -6.32 -8.89 -7.88
N ILE A 100 -7.28 -9.79 -8.12
CA ILE A 100 -7.08 -11.24 -8.06
C ILE A 100 -7.26 -11.81 -9.47
N GLY A 101 -6.36 -12.70 -9.87
CA GLY A 101 -6.49 -13.46 -11.12
C GLY A 101 -7.84 -14.18 -11.16
N GLY A 102 -8.56 -14.08 -12.28
CA GLY A 102 -9.95 -14.55 -12.38
C GLY A 102 -11.00 -13.46 -12.15
N GLY A 103 -10.60 -12.22 -11.83
CA GLY A 103 -11.43 -11.03 -12.04
C GLY A 103 -12.11 -10.44 -10.80
N VAL A 104 -11.81 -10.96 -9.60
CA VAL A 104 -12.19 -10.32 -8.34
C VAL A 104 -11.30 -9.11 -8.08
N SER A 105 -11.86 -8.00 -7.60
CA SER A 105 -11.08 -6.80 -7.24
C SER A 105 -11.75 -5.92 -6.21
N ILE A 106 -10.95 -5.18 -5.45
CA ILE A 106 -11.38 -4.04 -4.63
C ILE A 106 -10.59 -2.82 -5.11
N LYS A 107 -11.28 -1.76 -5.52
CA LYS A 107 -10.65 -0.54 -6.05
C LYS A 107 -11.25 0.69 -5.39
N ALA A 108 -10.42 1.66 -5.03
CA ALA A 108 -10.85 2.95 -4.53
C ALA A 108 -10.17 4.06 -5.32
N THR A 109 -10.92 5.06 -5.76
CA THR A 109 -10.39 6.22 -6.50
C THR A 109 -11.35 7.40 -6.35
N GLY A 110 -10.84 8.56 -5.97
CA GLY A 110 -11.69 9.70 -5.63
C GLY A 110 -12.66 9.36 -4.48
N GLY A 111 -13.95 9.60 -4.68
CA GLY A 111 -15.01 9.27 -3.71
C GLY A 111 -15.59 7.87 -3.83
N ASP A 112 -15.14 7.06 -4.80
CA ASP A 112 -15.76 5.78 -5.14
C ASP A 112 -14.97 4.59 -4.59
N ILE A 113 -15.69 3.60 -4.07
CA ILE A 113 -15.18 2.23 -3.83
C ILE A 113 -15.95 1.26 -4.74
N LYS A 114 -15.22 0.42 -5.47
CA LYS A 114 -15.76 -0.61 -6.36
C LYS A 114 -15.26 -1.98 -5.94
N ILE A 115 -16.19 -2.84 -5.51
CA ILE A 115 -15.94 -4.25 -5.23
C ILE A 115 -16.53 -5.06 -6.39
N LYS A 116 -15.69 -5.87 -7.04
CA LYS A 116 -16.10 -6.77 -8.12
C LYS A 116 -15.89 -8.20 -7.65
N ALA A 117 -16.97 -8.99 -7.63
CA ALA A 117 -16.95 -10.40 -7.31
C ALA A 117 -17.90 -11.16 -8.27
N PRO A 118 -17.41 -11.67 -9.42
CA PRO A 118 -18.29 -12.22 -10.46
C PRO A 118 -19.05 -13.51 -10.10
N GLY A 119 -18.57 -14.25 -9.09
CA GLY A 119 -19.23 -15.48 -8.62
C GLY A 119 -20.30 -15.19 -7.57
N ALA A 120 -19.87 -14.79 -6.38
CA ALA A 120 -20.72 -14.47 -5.24
C ALA A 120 -20.10 -13.33 -4.41
N PHE A 121 -20.94 -12.63 -3.64
CA PHE A 121 -20.52 -11.61 -2.69
C PHE A 121 -21.30 -11.79 -1.39
N ASP A 122 -20.75 -12.58 -0.48
CA ASP A 122 -21.34 -12.85 0.83
C ASP A 122 -20.86 -11.81 1.86
N ILE A 123 -21.80 -11.22 2.59
CA ILE A 123 -21.52 -10.27 3.67
C ILE A 123 -22.07 -10.85 4.97
N GLU A 124 -21.18 -11.30 5.85
CA GLU A 124 -21.53 -11.81 7.16
C GLU A 124 -21.37 -10.71 8.22
N SER A 125 -22.50 -10.17 8.70
CA SER A 125 -22.52 -9.13 9.74
C SER A 125 -23.88 -9.09 10.43
N ALA A 126 -23.92 -8.60 11.67
CA ALA A 126 -25.18 -8.41 12.39
C ALA A 126 -26.04 -7.27 11.79
N GLU A 127 -25.40 -6.21 11.28
CA GLU A 127 -26.06 -5.06 10.67
C GLU A 127 -25.32 -4.60 9.42
N LEU A 128 -26.07 -4.14 8.41
CA LEU A 128 -25.54 -3.46 7.24
C LEU A 128 -26.20 -2.09 7.16
N LYS A 129 -25.45 -1.01 7.38
CA LYS A 129 -26.01 0.36 7.38
C LYS A 129 -25.69 1.11 6.10
N HIS A 130 -26.70 1.76 5.53
CA HIS A 130 -26.54 2.75 4.46
C HIS A 130 -27.11 4.08 4.93
N ASN A 131 -26.28 5.13 4.97
CA ASN A 131 -26.64 6.47 5.48
C ASN A 131 -27.29 6.41 6.88
N GLY A 132 -26.73 5.57 7.76
CA GLY A 132 -27.22 5.37 9.14
C GLY A 132 -28.42 4.43 9.28
N LYS A 133 -29.08 4.01 8.20
CA LYS A 133 -30.21 3.08 8.25
C LYS A 133 -29.73 1.63 8.08
N ASN A 134 -30.09 0.75 9.01
CA ASN A 134 -29.87 -0.68 8.83
C ASN A 134 -30.76 -1.23 7.70
N ILE A 135 -30.14 -1.89 6.73
CA ILE A 135 -30.73 -2.55 5.55
C ILE A 135 -30.47 -4.07 5.57
N SER A 136 -30.04 -4.62 6.72
CA SER A 136 -30.00 -6.08 6.92
C SER A 136 -31.42 -6.64 7.15
N GLU A 137 -31.51 -7.88 7.66
CA GLU A 137 -32.77 -8.64 7.84
C GLU A 137 -33.90 -7.88 8.58
N SER A 138 -33.54 -6.95 9.47
CA SER A 138 -34.51 -6.26 10.34
C SER A 138 -35.15 -5.02 9.73
N HIS A 139 -34.81 -4.63 8.49
CA HIS A 139 -35.39 -3.42 7.88
C HIS A 139 -36.90 -3.64 7.57
N LYS A 140 -37.71 -2.62 7.87
CA LYS A 140 -39.17 -2.66 7.70
C LYS A 140 -39.67 -1.47 6.90
N HIS A 141 -40.73 -1.69 6.13
CA HIS A 141 -41.51 -0.65 5.45
C HIS A 141 -42.77 -0.34 6.26
N THR A 142 -43.04 0.93 6.54
CA THR A 142 -44.25 1.39 7.24
C THR A 142 -45.27 1.95 6.23
N GLY A 143 -46.56 2.01 6.61
CA GLY A 143 -47.59 2.65 5.78
C GLY A 143 -48.11 1.80 4.61
N VAL A 144 -47.78 0.51 4.57
CA VAL A 144 -48.33 -0.47 3.64
C VAL A 144 -48.88 -1.66 4.41
N GLU A 145 -50.01 -2.21 3.95
CA GLU A 145 -50.50 -3.49 4.44
C GLU A 145 -49.75 -4.62 3.72
N PRO A 146 -49.13 -5.56 4.44
CA PRO A 146 -48.42 -6.68 3.81
C PRO A 146 -49.37 -7.46 2.89
N GLY A 147 -49.04 -7.54 1.61
CA GLY A 147 -49.75 -8.43 0.68
C GLY A 147 -49.46 -9.90 0.99
N GLY A 148 -50.29 -10.82 0.50
CA GLY A 148 -50.13 -12.26 0.72
C GLY A 148 -48.98 -12.93 -0.05
N GLY A 149 -48.05 -12.17 -0.64
CA GLY A 149 -47.01 -12.67 -1.55
C GLY A 149 -45.58 -12.38 -1.08
N ILE A 150 -44.67 -13.28 -1.43
CA ILE A 150 -43.21 -13.06 -1.35
C ILE A 150 -42.82 -12.25 -2.59
N THR A 151 -42.06 -11.16 -2.40
CA THR A 151 -41.50 -10.43 -3.55
C THR A 151 -40.26 -11.17 -4.07
N GLY A 152 -40.37 -11.78 -5.25
CA GLY A 152 -39.32 -12.56 -5.90
C GLY A 152 -39.88 -13.40 -7.06
N PRO A 153 -39.06 -13.94 -7.97
CA PRO A 153 -39.53 -14.89 -9.00
C PRO A 153 -40.21 -16.09 -8.33
N VAL A 154 -41.32 -16.55 -8.92
CA VAL A 154 -41.99 -17.80 -8.49
C VAL A 154 -41.03 -18.98 -8.60
N ALA A 155 -40.99 -19.81 -7.56
CA ALA A 155 -40.21 -21.05 -7.52
C ALA A 155 -40.67 -22.07 -8.56
#